data_AF-A0A963LM67-F1
#
_entry.id   AF-A0A963LM67-F1
#
_cell.length_a   1.000
_cell.length_b   1.000
_cell.length_c   1.000
_cell.angle_alpha   90.00
_cell.angle_beta   90.00
_cell.angle_gamma   90.00
#
_symmetry.space_group_name_H-M   'P 1'
#
loop_
_entity.id
_entity.type
_entity.pdbx_description
1 polymer ?
#
loop_
_entity_poly.entity_id
_entity_poly.type
_entity_poly.pdbx_seq_one_letter_code
_entity_poly.pdbx_strand_id
1 'polypeptide(L)' 'MKTVLITGANRGIGLGHARRFAERGVAVFATARRIDADDELHRLAHAHPGRFTVLHYDAADPDAPA' A
#
# COMPACT_ATOMS: atom_id res chain seq x y z
N MET A 1 16.91 3.67 6.50
CA MET A 1 15.72 4.03 5.70
C MET A 1 14.48 3.63 6.49
N LYS A 2 13.42 4.44 6.54
CA LYS A 2 12.17 4.07 7.24
C LYS A 2 11.21 3.39 6.26
N THR A 3 10.56 2.32 6.71
CA THR A 3 9.63 1.53 5.92
C THR A 3 8.34 1.34 6.72
N VAL A 4 7.20 1.33 6.03
CA VAL A 4 5.89 1.05 6.61
C VAL A 4 5.15 0.00 5.78
N LEU A 5 4.52 -0.95 6.46
CA LEU A 5 3.53 -1.86 5.91
C LEU A 5 2.15 -1.40 6.36
N ILE A 6 1.22 -1.27 5.41
CA ILE A 6 -0.16 -0.85 5.69
C ILE A 6 -1.09 -1.98 5.24
N THR A 7 -1.69 -2.68 6.20
CA THR A 7 -2.68 -3.72 5.95
C THR A 7 -4.08 -3.09 5.77
N GLY A 8 -4.57 -3.04 4.53
CA GLY A 8 -5.85 -2.38 4.20
C GLY A 8 -5.71 -0.93 3.74
N ALA A 9 -4.96 -0.72 2.66
CA ALA A 9 -4.60 0.58 2.12
C ALA A 9 -5.49 1.06 0.95
N ASN A 10 -6.46 0.27 0.47
CA ASN A 10 -7.23 0.59 -0.73
C ASN A 10 -8.24 1.73 -0.59
N ARG A 11 -8.61 2.13 0.65
CA ARG A 11 -9.55 3.23 0.90
C ARG A 11 -9.42 3.80 2.31
N GLY A 12 -10.13 4.90 2.56
CA GLY A 12 -10.29 5.46 3.91
C GLY A 12 -8.96 5.83 4.56
N ILE A 13 -8.81 5.48 5.84
CA ILE A 13 -7.66 5.87 6.67
C ILE A 13 -6.36 5.23 6.16
N GLY A 14 -6.39 3.96 5.75
CA GLY A 14 -5.22 3.27 5.21
C GLY A 14 -4.67 3.93 3.95
N LEU A 15 -5.55 4.34 3.03
CA LEU A 15 -5.17 5.09 1.83
C LEU A 15 -4.59 6.48 2.19
N GLY A 16 -5.21 7.16 3.16
CA GLY A 16 -4.71 8.43 3.68
C GLY A 16 -3.28 8.32 4.23
N HIS A 17 -2.99 7.27 4.98
CA HIS A 17 -1.64 6.97 5.48
C HIS A 17 -0.68 6.64 4.34
N ALA A 18 -1.08 5.77 3.41
CA ALA A 18 -0.24 5.37 2.28
C ALA A 18 0.24 6.60 1.50
N ARG A 19 -0.68 7.49 1.13
CA ARG A 19 -0.37 8.77 0.48
C ARG A 19 0.57 9.62 1.33
N ARG A 20 0.25 9.82 2.61
CA ARG A 20 1.03 10.71 3.48
C ARG A 20 2.45 10.21 3.73
N PHE A 21 2.65 8.89 3.82
CA PHE A 21 3.97 8.30 3.97
C PHE A 21 4.77 8.37 2.66
N ALA A 22 4.12 8.13 1.52
CA ALA A 22 4.74 8.27 0.20
C ALA A 22 5.27 9.70 -0.04
N GLU A 23 4.45 10.72 0.24
CA GLU A 23 4.82 12.14 0.17
C GLU A 23 6.03 12.49 1.06
N ARG A 24 6.18 11.80 2.19
CA ARG A 24 7.31 11.99 3.13
C ARG A 24 8.56 11.22 2.71
N GLY A 25 8.53 10.53 1.57
CA GLY A 25 9.64 9.73 1.06
C GLY A 25 9.92 8.46 1.85
N VAL A 26 8.97 8.00 2.68
CA VAL A 26 9.04 6.72 3.39
C VAL A 26 8.77 5.60 2.39
N ALA A 27 9.46 4.46 2.54
CA ALA A 27 9.13 3.28 1.74
C ALA A 27 7.81 2.67 2.24
N VAL A 28 6.83 2.53 1.35
CA VAL A 28 5.47 2.05 1.67
C VAL A 28 5.22 0.73 0.96
N PHE A 29 4.83 -0.27 1.74
CA PHE A 29 4.17 -1.48 1.25
C PHE A 29 2.68 -1.34 1.59
N ALA A 30 1.88 -1.04 0.58
CA ALA A 30 0.44 -0.83 0.72
C ALA A 30 -0.28 -2.11 0.29
N THR A 31 -1.08 -2.69 1.18
CA THR A 31 -1.77 -3.94 0.85
C THR A 31 -3.28 -3.80 0.75
N ALA A 32 -3.91 -4.64 -0.07
CA ALA A 32 -5.35 -4.75 -0.15
C ALA A 32 -5.81 -6.16 -0.55
N ARG A 33 -7.05 -6.49 -0.18
CA ARG A 33 -7.72 -7.75 -0.59
C ARG A 33 -8.08 -7.80 -2.07
N ARG A 34 -8.37 -6.63 -2.64
CA ARG A 34 -8.67 -6.47 -4.06
C ARG A 34 -7.85 -5.31 -4.56
N ILE A 35 -7.13 -5.57 -5.63
CA ILE A 35 -6.21 -4.64 -6.28
C ILE A 35 -6.77 -4.45 -7.69
N ASP A 36 -7.27 -3.26 -7.97
CA ASP A 36 -7.78 -2.91 -9.29
C ASP A 36 -6.68 -2.14 -10.03
N ALA A 37 -6.46 -2.44 -11.31
CA ALA A 37 -5.31 -1.92 -12.06
C ALA A 37 -5.23 -0.38 -12.12
N ASP A 38 -6.37 0.31 -12.03
CA ASP A 38 -6.49 1.77 -12.09
C ASP A 38 -6.82 2.42 -10.73
N ASP A 39 -6.62 1.71 -9.62
CA ASP A 39 -6.88 2.25 -8.30
C ASP A 39 -5.86 3.33 -7.86
N GLU A 40 -6.15 3.99 -6.75
CA GLU A 40 -5.28 5.04 -6.21
C GLU A 40 -3.93 4.51 -5.73
N LEU A 41 -3.84 3.22 -5.35
CA LEU A 41 -2.59 2.61 -4.93
C LEU A 41 -1.62 2.46 -6.11
N HIS A 42 -2.09 2.08 -7.29
CA HIS A 42 -1.25 2.04 -8.49
C HIS A 42 -0.83 3.43 -8.95
N ARG A 43 -1.71 4.44 -8.83
CA ARG A 43 -1.33 5.83 -9.11
C ARG A 43 -0.22 6.30 -8.17
N LEU A 44 -0.29 5.95 -6.88
CA LEU A 44 0.78 6.23 -5.91
C LEU A 44 2.07 5.44 -6.22
N ALA A 45 1.96 4.17 -6.62
CA ALA A 45 3.10 3.36 -7.02
C ALA A 45 3.84 3.97 -8.22
N HIS A 46 3.09 4.42 -9.23
CA HIS A 46 3.63 5.09 -10.40
C HIS A 46 4.30 6.44 -10.07
N ALA A 47 3.69 7.22 -9.17
CA ALA A 47 4.23 8.50 -8.72
C ALA A 47 5.48 8.36 -7.84
N HIS A 48 5.69 7.22 -7.19
CA HIS A 48 6.76 6.97 -6.22
C HIS A 48 7.57 5.68 -6.53
N PRO A 49 8.22 5.61 -7.70
CA PRO A 49 8.92 4.41 -8.14
C PRO A 49 10.04 4.01 -7.17
N GLY A 50 10.14 2.71 -6.89
CA GLY A 50 11.13 2.14 -5.99
C GLY A 50 10.90 2.40 -4.50
N ARG A 51 9.83 3.12 -4.12
CA ARG A 51 9.48 3.41 -2.71
C ARG A 51 8.04 3.10 -2.37
N PHE A 52 7.16 2.84 -3.33
CA PHE A 52 5.78 2.49 -3.07
C PHE A 52 5.44 1.20 -3.82
N THR A 53 5.10 0.16 -3.08
CA THR A 53 4.78 -1.17 -3.61
C THR A 53 3.38 -1.56 -3.19
N VAL A 54 2.58 -2.04 -4.14
CA VAL A 54 1.24 -2.57 -3.89
C VAL A 54 1.33 -4.10 -3.78
N LEU A 55 0.74 -4.67 -2.73
CA LEU A 55 0.77 -6.11 -2.47
C LEU A 55 -0.64 -6.64 -2.18
N HIS A 56 -0.96 -7.83 -2.70
CA HIS A 56 -2.20 -8.51 -2.31
C HIS A 56 -2.08 -9.06 -0.90
N TYR A 57 -3.08 -8.81 -0.04
CA TYR A 57 -3.13 -9.34 1.32
C TYR A 57 -4.57 -9.37 1.84
N ASP A 58 -4.97 -10.50 2.41
CA ASP A 58 -6.19 -10.64 3.20
C ASP A 58 -5.84 -10.98 4.64
N ALA A 59 -6.19 -10.11 5.58
CA ALA A 59 -5.94 -10.31 7.00
C ALA A 59 -6.79 -11.43 7.62
N ALA A 60 -7.86 -11.85 6.94
CA ALA A 60 -8.72 -12.95 7.37
C ALA A 60 -8.21 -14.32 6.89
N ASP A 61 -7.23 -14.35 5.98
CA ASP A 61 -6.62 -15.58 5.48
C ASP A 61 -5.44 -15.97 6.38
N PRO A 62 -5.53 -17.09 7.15
CA PRO A 62 -4.46 -17.51 8.04
C PRO A 62 -3.20 -17.99 7.29
N ASP A 63 -3.33 -18.32 6.00
CA ASP A 63 -2.23 -18.77 5.15
C ASP A 63 -1.66 -17.61 4.31
N ALA A 64 -2.16 -16.38 4.50
CA ALA A 64 -1.62 -15.20 3.83
C ALA A 64 -0.12 -15.05 4.17
N PRO A 65 0.72 -14.70 3.18
CA PRO A 65 2.15 -14.53 3.41
C PRO A 65 2.39 -13.47 4.50
N ALA A 66 3.23 -13.83 5.48
CA ALA A 66 3.67 -12.95 6.55
C ALA A 66 4.60 -11.84 6.06
#